data_AF-A0A1Y3FGM1-F1
#
_entry.id   AF-A0A1Y3FGM1-F1
#
_cell.length_a   1.000
_cell.length_b   1.000
_cell.length_c   1.000
_cell.angle_alpha   90.00
_cell.angle_beta   90.00
_cell.angle_gamma   90.00
#
_symmetry.space_group_name_H-M   'P 1'
#
loop_
_entity.id
_entity.type
_entity.pdbx_description
1 polymer ?
#
loop_
_entity_poly.entity_id
_entity_poly.type
_entity_poly.pdbx_seq_one_letter_code
_entity_poly.pdbx_strand_id
1 'polypeptide(L)'
;MNPNATEILGQEAYPDLASLPEVPDIVDVFRKASDIPSVVDDVVAIGAPVIWVQLGIWNQDAAVDAEARGLTVVMDRCIKVEHARFHGGLHLLGFDTGVISSRKAAV
;
A
#
# COMPACT_ATOMS: atom_id res chain seq x y z
N MET A 1 5.50 8.49 -1.23
CA MET A 1 6.28 9.66 -0.77
C MET A 1 7.61 9.22 -0.16
N ASN A 2 8.70 9.88 -0.52
CA ASN A 2 10.02 9.62 0.02
C ASN A 2 10.87 10.90 -0.04
N PRO A 3 11.08 11.62 1.08
CA PRO A 3 11.84 12.87 1.08
C PRO A 3 13.34 12.69 0.80
N ASN A 4 13.85 11.46 0.76
CA ASN A 4 15.25 11.16 0.51
C ASN A 4 15.56 10.81 -0.95
N ALA A 5 14.56 10.85 -1.83
CA ALA A 5 14.73 10.56 -3.25
C ALA A 5 13.90 11.54 -4.07
N THR A 6 14.41 11.92 -5.24
CA THR A 6 13.68 12.75 -6.22
C THR A 6 13.11 11.92 -7.37
N GLU A 7 13.59 10.69 -7.56
CA GLU A 7 13.10 9.74 -8.58
C GLU A 7 13.22 8.30 -8.07
N ILE A 8 12.21 7.47 -8.35
CA ILE A 8 12.20 6.02 -8.05
C ILE A 8 11.62 5.29 -9.27
N LEU A 9 12.36 4.33 -9.83
CA LEU A 9 11.94 3.51 -10.99
C LEU A 9 11.45 4.36 -12.19
N GLY A 10 12.09 5.52 -12.43
CA GLY A 10 11.71 6.45 -13.51
C GLY A 10 10.44 7.26 -13.25
N GLN A 11 9.91 7.24 -12.02
CA GLN A 11 8.79 8.07 -11.57
C GLN A 11 9.29 9.16 -10.61
N GLU A 12 8.73 10.36 -10.70
CA GLU A 12 9.02 11.45 -9.76
C GLU A 12 8.66 11.04 -8.33
N ALA A 13 9.57 11.28 -7.39
CA ALA A 13 9.34 11.00 -5.98
C ALA A 13 9.06 12.30 -5.22
N TYR A 14 7.88 12.37 -4.62
CA TYR A 14 7.44 13.52 -3.83
C TYR A 14 7.82 13.37 -2.36
N PRO A 15 8.17 14.46 -1.64
CA PRO A 15 8.60 14.42 -0.26
C PRO A 15 7.48 14.06 0.73
N ASP A 16 6.24 14.45 0.40
CA ASP A 16 5.04 14.25 1.21
C ASP A 16 3.80 14.05 0.32
N LEU A 17 2.65 13.78 0.96
CA LEU A 17 1.38 13.57 0.27
C LEU A 17 0.77 14.88 -0.28
N ALA A 18 1.02 16.01 0.38
CA ALA A 18 0.48 17.31 -0.03
C ALA A 18 1.13 17.84 -1.33
N SER A 19 2.33 17.36 -1.64
CA SER A 19 3.08 17.70 -2.86
C SER A 19 2.61 16.92 -4.10
N LEU A 20 1.68 15.97 -3.96
CA LEU A 20 1.16 15.20 -5.09
C LEU A 20 0.31 16.09 -6.03
N PRO A 21 0.37 15.87 -7.35
CA PRO A 21 -0.43 16.64 -8.30
C PRO A 21 -1.92 16.27 -8.29
N GLU A 22 -2.27 15.12 -7.70
CA GLU A 22 -3.62 14.59 -7.60
C GLU A 22 -3.81 13.77 -6.32
N VAL A 23 -5.06 13.54 -5.93
CA VAL A 23 -5.40 12.70 -4.78
C VAL A 23 -5.42 11.23 -5.21
N PRO A 24 -4.61 10.35 -4.61
CA PRO A 24 -4.60 8.93 -4.94
C PRO A 24 -5.81 8.21 -4.36
N ASP A 25 -6.27 7.16 -5.04
CA ASP A 25 -7.32 6.27 -4.53
C ASP A 25 -6.84 5.45 -3.32
N ILE A 26 -5.56 5.07 -3.30
CA ILE A 26 -4.94 4.24 -2.26
C ILE A 26 -3.60 4.84 -1.86
N VAL A 27 -3.40 5.06 -0.56
CA VAL A 27 -2.09 5.38 0.01
C VAL A 27 -1.46 4.10 0.55
N ASP A 28 -0.43 3.60 -0.15
CA ASP A 28 0.31 2.38 0.20
C ASP A 28 1.53 2.69 1.08
N VAL A 29 1.56 2.12 2.29
CA VAL A 29 2.43 2.57 3.38
C VAL A 29 3.48 1.51 3.73
N PHE A 30 4.75 1.86 3.51
CA PHE A 30 5.94 1.08 3.89
C PHE A 30 6.70 1.69 5.09
N ARG A 31 6.02 2.47 5.94
CA ARG A 31 6.60 3.08 7.16
C ARG A 31 6.43 2.18 8.38
N LYS A 32 7.29 2.35 9.38
CA LYS A 32 7.18 1.61 10.66
C LYS A 32 5.84 1.89 11.37
N ALA A 33 5.37 0.92 12.16
CA ALA A 33 4.10 0.97 12.88
C ALA A 33 3.89 2.23 13.74
N SER A 34 4.96 2.77 14.34
CA SER A 34 4.91 3.98 15.17
C SER A 34 4.58 5.24 14.38
N ASP A 35 4.79 5.23 13.05
CA ASP A 35 4.54 6.39 12.19
C ASP A 35 3.14 6.36 11.57
N ILE A 36 2.41 5.26 11.71
CA ILE A 36 1.09 5.11 11.10
C ILE A 36 0.08 6.17 11.57
N PRO A 37 0.02 6.57 12.87
CA PRO A 37 -0.88 7.65 13.29
C PRO A 37 -0.69 8.95 12.50
N SER A 38 0.55 9.40 12.30
CA SER A 38 0.80 10.62 11.51
C SER A 38 0.49 10.43 10.03
N VAL A 39 0.69 9.22 9.50
CA VAL A 39 0.30 8.93 8.11
C VAL A 39 -1.22 8.98 7.94
N VAL A 40 -2.00 8.50 8.92
CA VAL A 40 -3.46 8.63 8.90
C VAL A 40 -3.87 10.10 8.83
N ASP A 41 -3.21 10.99 9.59
CA ASP A 41 -3.47 12.42 9.50
C ASP A 41 -3.23 12.99 8.11
N ASP A 42 -2.11 12.64 7.49
CA ASP A 42 -1.78 13.09 6.13
C ASP A 42 -2.79 12.56 5.10
N VAL A 43 -3.19 11.29 5.20
CA VAL A 43 -4.15 10.64 4.30
C VAL A 43 -5.52 11.31 4.37
N VAL A 44 -6.00 11.59 5.57
CA VAL A 44 -7.26 12.32 5.77
C VAL A 44 -7.16 13.75 5.27
N ALA A 45 -6.03 14.43 5.48
CA ALA A 45 -5.84 15.80 5.03
C ALA A 45 -5.92 15.96 3.51
N ILE A 46 -5.35 15.00 2.75
CA ILE A 46 -5.45 15.01 1.29
C ILE A 46 -6.78 14.49 0.75
N GLY A 47 -7.59 13.84 1.59
CA GLY A 47 -8.90 13.29 1.22
C GLY A 47 -8.84 11.96 0.46
N ALA A 48 -7.75 11.19 0.60
CA ALA A 48 -7.67 9.86 0.00
C ALA A 48 -8.61 8.88 0.74
N PRO A 49 -9.33 8.00 0.03
CA PRO A 49 -10.35 7.14 0.66
C PRO A 49 -9.80 5.89 1.33
N VAL A 50 -8.59 5.43 0.95
CA VAL A 50 -8.02 4.16 1.42
C VAL A 50 -6.59 4.34 1.92
N ILE A 51 -6.30 3.79 3.09
CA ILE A 51 -4.95 3.56 3.58
C ILE A 51 -4.65 2.05 3.56
N TRP A 52 -3.54 1.68 2.92
CA TRP A 52 -3.06 0.31 2.85
C TRP A 52 -1.71 0.21 3.56
N VAL A 53 -1.68 -0.44 4.72
CA VAL A 53 -0.47 -0.66 5.50
C VAL A 53 0.10 -2.04 5.17
N GLN A 54 1.34 -2.06 4.68
CA GLN A 54 1.95 -3.25 4.10
C GLN A 54 2.19 -4.39 5.10
N LEU A 55 2.42 -5.58 4.55
CA LEU A 55 2.66 -6.82 5.31
C LEU A 55 3.76 -6.63 6.38
N GLY A 56 3.47 -7.12 7.59
CA GLY A 56 4.35 -7.02 8.74
C GLY A 56 4.26 -5.68 9.49
N ILE A 57 3.44 -4.73 9.02
CA ILE A 57 3.25 -3.42 9.65
C ILE A 57 1.77 -3.30 10.04
N TRP A 58 1.52 -2.97 11.31
CA TRP A 58 0.17 -2.74 11.82
C TRP A 58 0.21 -1.82 13.05
N ASN A 59 -0.88 -1.08 13.24
CA ASN A 59 -1.12 -0.27 14.43
C ASN A 59 -2.63 -0.22 14.67
N GLN A 60 -3.10 -0.94 15.70
CA GLN A 60 -4.54 -1.13 15.94
C GLN A 60 -5.24 0.19 16.29
N ASP A 61 -4.63 1.02 17.13
CA ASP A 61 -5.23 2.28 17.57
C ASP A 61 -5.36 3.25 16.38
N ALA A 62 -4.33 3.30 15.52
CA ALA A 62 -4.38 4.11 14.30
C ALA A 62 -5.43 3.62 13.29
N ALA A 63 -5.64 2.31 13.19
CA ALA A 63 -6.69 1.75 12.34
C ALA A 63 -8.08 2.16 12.81
N VAL A 64 -8.34 2.08 14.12
CA VAL A 64 -9.63 2.49 14.70
C VAL A 64 -9.87 3.98 14.48
N ASP A 65 -8.85 4.83 14.67
CA ASP A 65 -8.95 6.27 14.38
C ASP A 65 -9.24 6.53 12.89
N ALA A 66 -8.50 5.88 12.00
CA ALA A 66 -8.68 6.02 10.55
C ALA A 66 -10.09 5.62 10.10
N GLU A 67 -10.62 4.49 10.59
CA GLU A 67 -11.98 4.03 10.29
C GLU A 67 -13.03 5.01 10.83
N ALA A 68 -12.84 5.52 12.06
CA ALA A 68 -13.74 6.52 12.65
C ALA A 68 -13.77 7.84 11.84
N ARG A 69 -12.69 8.13 11.12
CA ARG A 69 -12.55 9.28 10.20
C ARG A 69 -13.01 8.97 8.78
N GLY A 70 -13.57 7.78 8.54
CA GLY A 70 -14.18 7.38 7.27
C GLY A 70 -13.24 6.76 6.25
N LEU A 71 -11.99 6.44 6.63
CA LEU A 71 -11.07 5.73 5.75
C LEU A 71 -11.41 4.25 5.69
N THR A 72 -11.21 3.65 4.51
CA THR A 72 -11.06 2.19 4.42
C THR A 72 -9.63 1.83 4.80
N VAL A 73 -9.49 0.94 5.79
CA VAL A 73 -8.19 0.52 6.30
C VAL A 73 -7.90 -0.91 5.88
N VAL A 74 -6.75 -1.12 5.25
CA VAL A 74 -6.16 -2.45 5.06
C VAL A 74 -4.83 -2.48 5.82
N MET A 75 -4.61 -3.49 6.66
CA MET A 75 -3.37 -3.65 7.42
C MET A 75 -2.80 -5.06 7.29
N ASP A 76 -1.48 -5.17 7.43
CA ASP A 76 -0.75 -6.42 7.42
C ASP A 76 -1.02 -7.26 6.15
N ARG A 77 -1.10 -6.58 5.00
CA ARG A 77 -1.31 -7.22 3.69
C ARG A 77 -0.37 -6.63 2.67
N CYS A 78 0.14 -7.46 1.75
CA CYS A 78 0.95 -6.97 0.65
C CYS A 78 0.08 -6.82 -0.60
N ILE A 79 0.01 -5.62 -1.20
CA ILE A 79 -0.77 -5.38 -2.43
C ILE A 79 -0.37 -6.37 -3.53
N LYS A 80 0.93 -6.63 -3.70
CA LYS A 80 1.43 -7.58 -4.70
C LYS A 80 0.86 -8.99 -4.50
N VAL A 81 0.84 -9.46 -3.25
CA VAL A 81 0.37 -10.81 -2.91
C VAL A 81 -1.16 -10.89 -3.05
N GLU A 82 -1.89 -9.90 -2.54
CA GLU A 82 -3.36 -9.88 -2.65
C GLU A 82 -3.81 -9.76 -4.11
N HIS A 83 -3.15 -8.92 -4.92
CA HIS A 83 -3.43 -8.83 -6.35
C HIS A 83 -3.28 -10.19 -7.05
N ALA A 84 -2.17 -10.89 -6.79
CA ALA A 84 -1.89 -12.20 -7.37
C ALA A 84 -2.76 -13.34 -6.78
N ARG A 85 -3.25 -13.19 -5.55
CA ARG A 85 -4.22 -14.14 -4.97
C ARG A 85 -5.53 -14.16 -5.77
N PHE A 86 -5.98 -13.01 -6.29
CA PHE A 86 -7.21 -12.92 -7.08
C PHE A 86 -6.99 -13.11 -8.59
N HIS A 87 -5.79 -12.79 -9.11
CA HIS A 87 -5.50 -12.81 -10.56
C HIS A 87 -4.46 -13.86 -10.99
N GLY A 88 -3.91 -14.63 -10.06
CA GLY A 88 -2.85 -15.60 -10.32
C GLY A 88 -1.46 -14.95 -10.45
N GLY A 89 -0.49 -15.70 -10.98
CA GLY A 89 0.86 -15.18 -11.27
C GLY A 89 1.82 -15.08 -10.08
N LEU A 90 1.45 -15.59 -8.90
CA LEU A 90 2.33 -15.55 -7.71
C LEU A 90 3.71 -16.19 -7.97
N HIS A 91 3.77 -17.24 -8.81
CA HIS A 91 5.00 -17.88 -9.27
C HIS A 91 5.91 -16.97 -10.13
N LEU A 92 5.33 -16.05 -10.91
CA LEU A 92 6.07 -15.04 -11.66
C LEU A 92 6.64 -13.95 -10.76
N LEU A 93 6.10 -13.82 -9.54
CA LEU A 93 6.47 -12.79 -8.57
C LEU A 93 7.50 -13.29 -7.55
N GLY A 94 8.17 -14.41 -7.86
CA GLY A 94 9.27 -14.99 -7.09
C GLY A 94 8.86 -15.89 -5.93
N PHE A 95 7.58 -16.26 -5.83
CA PHE A 95 7.11 -17.19 -4.80
C PHE A 95 7.09 -18.62 -5.32
N ASP A 96 7.68 -19.54 -4.55
CA ASP A 96 7.44 -20.96 -4.76
C ASP A 96 6.02 -21.28 -4.32
N THR A 97 5.16 -21.58 -5.28
CA THR A 97 3.76 -21.94 -5.03
C THR A 97 3.57 -23.44 -4.81
N GLY A 98 4.60 -24.26 -5.08
CA GLY A 98 4.47 -25.72 -5.15
C GLY A 98 3.57 -26.23 -6.28
N VAL A 99 3.05 -25.34 -7.13
CA VAL A 99 2.14 -25.68 -8.24
C VAL A 99 2.92 -25.70 -9.55
N ILE A 100 3.05 -26.89 -10.14
CA ILE A 100 3.55 -27.06 -11.51
C ILE A 100 2.33 -27.16 -12.44
N SER A 101 2.24 -26.26 -13.41
CA SER A 101 1.14 -26.23 -14.39
C SER A 101 1.67 -26.00 -15.79
N SER A 102 1.15 -26.75 -16.78
CA SER A 102 1.39 -26.52 -18.21
C SER A 102 0.34 -25.62 -18.86
N ARG A 103 -0.66 -25.16 -18.09
CA ARG A 103 -1.71 -24.27 -18.58
C ARG A 103 -1.13 -22.86 -18.73
N LYS A 104 -1.40 -22.24 -19.89
CA LYS A 104 -1.06 -20.83 -20.12
C LYS A 104 -1.75 -19.96 -19.07
N ALA A 105 -1.00 -19.08 -18.41
CA ALA A 105 -1.58 -18.10 -17.49
C ALA A 105 -2.62 -17.25 -18.24
N ALA A 106 -3.78 -17.03 -17.63
CA ALA A 106 -4.73 -16.05 -18.14
C ALA A 106 -4.05 -14.68 -18.02
N VAL A 107 -3.90 -14.00 -19.17
CA VAL A 107 -3.40 -12.63 -19.26
C VAL A 107 -4.59 -11.70 -19.14
#